data_AF-A0A951NM15-F1
#
_entry.id   AF-A0A951NM15-F1
#
_cell.length_a   1.000
_cell.length_b   1.000
_cell.length_c   1.000
_cell.angle_alpha   90.00
_cell.angle_beta   90.00
_cell.angle_gamma   90.00
#
_symmetry.space_group_name_H-M   'P 1'
#
loop_
_entity.id
_entity.type
_entity.pdbx_description
1 polymer ?
#
loop_
_entity_poly.entity_id
_entity_poly.type
_entity_poly.pdbx_seq_one_letter_code
_entity_poly.pdbx_strand_id
1 'polypeptide(L)' 'MPRTTVDLDEDLLRRLKEKAAREGRTLQSVTNDLLRQALAARPRSDYRLSLRTWKGELQPAVDLFDRDTLFDVMEGP' A
#
# COMPACT_ATOMS: atom_id res chain seq x y z
N MET A 1 -8.30 -28.45 13.11
CA MET A 1 -8.95 -27.31 12.43
C MET A 1 -10.43 -27.63 12.28
N PRO A 2 -11.34 -26.67 12.48
CA PRO A 2 -12.76 -26.87 12.17
C PRO A 2 -12.94 -27.13 10.67
N ARG A 3 -13.94 -27.94 10.31
CA ARG A 3 -14.34 -28.20 8.93
C ARG A 3 -15.61 -27.41 8.65
N THR A 4 -15.57 -26.58 7.62
CA THR A 4 -16.71 -25.77 7.17
C THR A 4 -16.92 -26.05 5.69
N THR A 5 -18.16 -26.34 5.30
CA THR A 5 -18.57 -26.40 3.90
C THR A 5 -19.13 -25.04 3.52
N VAL A 6 -18.65 -24.47 2.42
CA VAL A 6 -19.13 -23.20 1.86
C VAL A 6 -19.43 -23.43 0.39
N ASP A 7 -20.53 -22.84 -0.09
CA ASP A 7 -20.81 -22.79 -1.52
C ASP A 7 -19.95 -21.69 -2.17
N LEU A 8 -19.28 -22.04 -3.26
CA LEU A 8 -18.46 -21.14 -4.06
C LEU A 8 -18.91 -21.24 -5.51
N ASP A 9 -19.15 -20.11 -6.15
CA ASP A 9 -19.41 -20.08 -7.58
C ASP A 9 -18.24 -20.70 -8.36
N GLU A 10 -18.55 -21.34 -9.49
CA GLU A 10 -17.58 -22.10 -10.28
C GLU A 10 -16.38 -21.26 -10.73
N ASP A 11 -16.63 -20.00 -11.14
CA ASP A 11 -15.58 -19.07 -11.53
C ASP A 11 -14.63 -18.75 -10.37
N LEU A 12 -15.18 -18.55 -9.17
CA LEU A 12 -14.39 -18.26 -7.97
C LEU A 12 -13.52 -19.46 -7.59
N LEU A 13 -14.08 -20.66 -7.62
CA LEU A 13 -13.33 -21.89 -7.35
C LEU A 13 -12.20 -22.09 -8.37
N ARG A 14 -12.46 -21.85 -9.66
CA ARG A 14 -11.45 -21.92 -10.73
C ARG A 14 -10.32 -20.94 -10.47
N ARG A 15 -10.62 -19.68 -10.19
CA ARG A 15 -9.62 -18.63 -9.90
C ARG A 15 -8.79 -18.92 -8.65
N LEU A 16 -9.40 -19.49 -7.61
CA LEU A 16 -8.68 -19.93 -6.42
C LEU A 16 -7.70 -21.07 -6.73
N LYS A 17 -8.11 -22.06 -7.54
CA LYS A 17 -7.22 -23.14 -7.99
C LYS A 17 -6.06 -22.64 -8.84
N GLU A 18 -6.32 -21.73 -9.78
CA GLU A 18 -5.28 -21.11 -10.60
C GLU A 18 -4.27 -20.34 -9.76
N LYS A 19 -4.74 -19.54 -8.78
CA LYS A 19 -3.87 -18.83 -7.85
C LYS A 19 -3.03 -19.79 -7.01
N ALA A 20 -3.64 -20.85 -6.48
CA ALA A 20 -2.95 -21.87 -5.70
C ALA A 20 -1.86 -22.59 -6.51
N ALA A 21 -2.16 -22.99 -7.75
CA ALA A 21 -1.20 -23.62 -8.66
C ALA A 21 -0.04 -22.67 -9.00
N ARG A 22 -0.34 -21.41 -9.34
CA ARG A 22 0.66 -20.39 -9.66
C ARG A 22 1.60 -20.10 -8.48
N GLU A 23 1.08 -20.12 -7.26
CA GLU A 23 1.86 -19.84 -6.05
C GLU A 23 2.54 -21.09 -5.45
N GLY A 24 2.27 -22.29 -5.97
CA GLY A 24 2.76 -23.55 -5.39
C GLY A 24 2.19 -23.83 -4.00
N ARG A 25 0.95 -23.39 -3.73
CA ARG A 25 0.30 -23.47 -2.41
C ARG A 25 -0.95 -24.34 -2.47
N THR A 26 -1.41 -24.83 -1.32
CA THR A 26 -2.69 -25.56 -1.24
C THR A 26 -3.88 -24.61 -1.37
N LEU A 27 -4.98 -25.10 -1.95
CA LEU A 27 -6.24 -24.35 -2.03
C LEU A 27 -6.68 -23.85 -0.65
N GLN A 28 -6.59 -24.70 0.38
CA GLN A 28 -6.91 -24.34 1.76
C GLN A 28 -6.05 -23.16 2.28
N SER A 29 -4.74 -23.16 2.01
CA SER A 29 -3.84 -22.10 2.46
C SER A 29 -4.20 -20.77 1.80
N VAL A 30 -4.40 -20.77 0.49
CA VAL A 30 -4.79 -19.57 -0.27
C VAL A 30 -6.16 -19.06 0.16
N THR A 31 -7.15 -19.93 0.31
CA THR A 31 -8.50 -19.55 0.74
C THR A 31 -8.48 -18.92 2.13
N ASN A 32 -7.79 -19.54 3.11
CA ASN A 32 -7.72 -18.99 4.46
C ASN A 32 -7.03 -17.63 4.51
N ASP A 33 -5.95 -17.44 3.75
CA ASP A 33 -5.25 -16.15 3.70
C ASP A 33 -6.12 -15.06 3.11
N LEU A 34 -6.83 -15.36 2.01
CA LEU A 34 -7.74 -14.40 1.40
C LEU A 34 -8.89 -14.04 2.33
N LEU A 35 -9.46 -15.00 3.06
CA LEU A 35 -10.49 -14.75 4.07
C LEU A 35 -9.94 -13.87 5.21
N ARG A 36 -8.73 -14.13 5.70
CA ARG A 36 -8.08 -13.27 6.72
C ARG A 36 -7.89 -11.84 6.20
N GLN A 37 -7.42 -11.68 4.97
CA GLN A 37 -7.23 -10.36 4.36
C GLN A 37 -8.55 -9.61 4.23
N ALA A 38 -9.61 -10.30 3.77
CA ALA A 38 -10.93 -9.71 3.62
C ALA A 38 -11.52 -9.28 4.99
N LEU A 39 -11.36 -10.09 6.02
CA LEU A 39 -11.84 -9.77 7.38
C LEU A 39 -10.99 -8.69 8.07
N ALA A 40 -9.71 -8.59 7.76
CA ALA A 40 -8.81 -7.56 8.28
C ALA A 40 -8.92 -6.23 7.51
N ALA A 41 -9.48 -6.24 6.30
CA ALA A 41 -9.66 -5.06 5.49
C ALA A 41 -10.56 -4.06 6.21
N ARG A 42 -9.97 -2.95 6.66
CA ARG A 42 -10.73 -1.78 7.11
C ARG A 42 -11.16 -0.99 5.87
N PRO A 43 -12.35 -0.36 5.88
CA PRO A 43 -12.71 0.61 4.86
C PRO A 43 -11.57 1.62 4.75
N ARG A 44 -10.93 1.72 3.58
CA ARG A 44 -9.97 2.80 3.34
C ARG A 44 -10.79 4.08 3.37
N SER A 45 -10.64 4.87 4.42
CA SER A 45 -11.13 6.24 4.39
C SER A 45 -10.41 6.96 3.26
N ASP A 46 -11.13 7.78 2.50
CA ASP A 46 -10.52 8.66 1.52
C ASP A 46 -9.42 9.49 2.21
N TYR A 47 -8.16 9.16 1.92
CA TYR A 47 -7.04 9.89 2.46
C TYR A 47 -6.90 11.19 1.67
N ARG A 48 -7.29 12.31 2.28
CA ARG A 48 -6.96 13.62 1.76
C ARG A 48 -5.61 14.04 2.32
N LEU A 49 -4.57 13.98 1.47
CA LEU A 49 -3.27 14.54 1.82
C LEU A 49 -3.42 16.04 2.05
N SER A 50 -3.26 16.47 3.30
CA SER A 50 -3.27 17.89 3.69
C SER A 50 -1.87 18.28 4.17
N LEU A 51 -1.00 18.65 3.23
CA LEU A 51 0.31 19.18 3.57
C LEU A 51 0.17 20.62 4.07
N ARG A 52 0.92 20.95 5.12
CA ARG A 52 1.10 22.35 5.52
C ARG A 52 2.00 23.00 4.46
N THR A 53 1.49 24.03 3.79
CA THR A 53 2.22 24.80 2.78
C THR A 53 2.56 26.18 3.30
N TRP A 54 3.66 26.74 2.83
CA TRP A 54 4.04 28.13 3.06
C TRP A 54 4.14 28.85 1.71
N LYS A 55 3.78 30.14 1.68
CA LYS A 55 4.11 31.00 0.54
C LYS A 55 5.52 31.52 0.75
N GLY A 56 6.39 31.32 -0.24
CA GLY A 56 7.76 31.81 -0.23
C GLY A 56 8.20 32.17 -1.64
N GLU A 57 9.17 33.08 -1.72
CA GLU A 57 9.84 33.44 -2.96
C GLU A 57 11.29 32.94 -2.89
N LEU A 58 11.88 32.68 -4.05
CA LEU A 58 13.28 32.26 -4.12
C LEU A 58 14.17 33.43 -3.69
N GLN A 59 15.04 33.20 -2.69
CA GLN A 59 16.03 34.20 -2.31
C GLN A 59 17.06 34.38 -3.45
N PRO A 60 17.47 35.62 -3.77
CA PRO A 60 18.50 35.86 -4.77
C PRO A 60 19.77 35.06 -4.47
N ALA A 61 20.38 34.48 -5.51
CA ALA A 61 21.60 33.67 -5.44
C ALA A 61 21.50 32.35 -4.64
N VAL A 62 20.30 31.92 -4.22
CA VAL A 62 20.08 30.57 -3.67
C VAL A 62 19.65 29.64 -4.79
N ASP A 63 20.41 28.57 -5.03
CA ASP A 63 20.02 27.47 -5.90
C ASP A 63 19.39 26.35 -5.06
N LEU A 64 18.11 26.02 -5.32
CA LEU A 64 17.41 24.95 -4.60
C LEU A 64 17.83 23.54 -5.04
N PHE A 65 18.50 23.42 -6.18
CA PHE A 65 18.97 22.14 -6.72
C PHE A 65 20.38 21.78 -6.26
N ASP A 66 21.11 22.75 -5.69
CA ASP A 66 22.37 22.51 -5.03
C ASP A 66 22.15 22.36 -3.53
N ARG A 67 22.24 21.11 -3.05
CA ARG A 67 22.00 20.78 -1.65
C ARG A 67 22.95 21.54 -0.75
N ASP A 68 24.25 21.53 -1.05
CA ASP A 68 25.23 21.97 -0.06
C ASP A 68 25.13 23.50 0.14
N THR A 69 24.98 24.28 -0.94
CA THR A 69 24.78 25.74 -0.84
C THR A 69 23.43 26.14 -0.25
N LEU A 70 22.37 25.36 -0.48
CA LEU A 70 21.07 25.58 0.16
C LEU A 70 21.16 25.38 1.68
N PHE A 71 21.81 24.32 2.13
CA PHE A 71 21.93 24.00 3.55
C PHE A 71 22.80 25.02 4.31
N ASP A 72 23.90 25.50 3.71
CA ASP A 72 24.72 26.58 4.29
C ASP A 72 23.88 27.86 4.59
N VAL A 73 22.95 28.22 3.70
CA VAL A 73 22.06 29.37 3.88
C VAL A 73 20.97 29.10 4.91
N MET A 74 20.48 27.85 5.01
CA MET A 74 19.41 27.47 5.93
C MET A 74 19.89 27.29 7.36
N GLU A 75 21.09 26.75 7.56
CA GLU A 75 21.65 26.47 8.88
C GLU A 75 22.34 27.70 9.48
N GLY A 76 22.73 28.67 8.65
CA GLY A 76 23.49 29.84 9.07
C GLY A 76 24.91 29.48 9.52
N PRO A 77 25.76 30.47 9.85
CA PRO A 77 27.07 30.22 10.45
C PRO A 77 26.98 29.72 11.91
#